data_AF-A0A7Y2DAE0-F1
#
_entry.id   AF-A0A7Y2DAE0-F1
#
_cell.length_a   1.000
_cell.length_b   1.000
_cell.length_c   1.000
_cell.angle_alpha   90.00
_cell.angle_beta   90.00
_cell.angle_gamma   90.00
#
_symmetry.space_group_name_H-M   'P 1'
#
loop_
_entity.id
_entity.type
_entity.pdbx_description
1 polymer ?
#
loop_
_entity_poly.entity_id
_entity_poly.type
_entity_poly.pdbx_seq_one_letter_code
_entity_poly.pdbx_strand_id
1 'polypeptide(L)'
;MRTLSFGFGAFRPGALGFAGLGAVMVLGGCTSTTAPGATSTTPATAPEPVAGAAPAAVVNVIDGDSANLEIGGAEIEVRIRGINAIERFDCGGDAATEALTLLLAGDNLKVTGDETDRFGRLLVDVRAGEVNVAERMVALGWALGSHGDGRYVAAMRQAAETGAGFWALDCDPTFVGELDIGVVAFDPDGNDRDNLAEEYVEIVNPTTAPLSHEGWTLRDETTGHHFTLPAGTIEPGGSYLVRSGTGQSDAENLYLEESFPVWSNQGETVLLLDPSGTLVAARFLEPS
;
A
#
# COMPACT_ATOMS: atom_id res chain seq x y z
N MET A 1 52.76 -14.87 21.57
CA MET A 1 51.62 -14.63 22.49
C MET A 1 50.58 -15.70 22.21
N ARG A 2 50.35 -16.59 23.17
CA ARG A 2 49.33 -17.65 23.12
C ARG A 2 48.03 -17.06 23.64
N THR A 3 46.96 -17.11 22.86
CA THR A 3 45.62 -16.75 23.34
C THR A 3 44.76 -18.00 23.35
N LEU A 4 44.23 -18.30 24.53
CA LEU A 4 43.50 -19.51 24.89
C LEU A 4 42.09 -19.50 24.29
N SER A 5 41.71 -20.66 23.75
CA SER A 5 40.36 -21.03 23.32
C SER A 5 39.50 -21.34 24.55
N PHE A 6 38.29 -20.80 24.63
CA PHE A 6 37.26 -21.24 25.59
C PHE A 6 36.08 -21.81 24.82
N GLY A 7 35.89 -23.13 24.97
CA GLY A 7 34.74 -23.86 24.46
C GLY A 7 33.54 -23.68 25.37
N PHE A 8 32.37 -23.42 24.79
CA PHE A 8 31.10 -23.54 25.47
C PHE A 8 30.50 -24.92 25.18
N GLY A 9 30.38 -25.72 26.24
CA GLY A 9 29.75 -27.03 26.23
C GLY A 9 28.23 -26.93 26.10
N ALA A 10 27.68 -27.77 25.23
CA ALA A 10 26.25 -27.98 25.06
C ALA A 10 25.63 -28.63 26.29
N PHE A 11 24.56 -28.03 26.81
CA PHE A 11 23.73 -28.61 27.86
C PHE A 11 22.42 -29.12 27.25
N ARG A 12 22.23 -30.45 27.24
CA ARG A 12 20.94 -31.11 26.99
C ARG A 12 20.39 -31.59 28.33
N PRO A 13 19.11 -31.35 28.60
CA PRO A 13 18.25 -32.33 29.26
C PRO A 13 17.09 -32.65 28.30
N GLY A 14 16.61 -33.88 28.11
CA GLY A 14 16.44 -34.97 29.06
C GLY A 14 15.00 -35.43 28.86
N ALA A 15 14.80 -36.44 28.01
CA ALA A 15 13.51 -37.08 27.81
C ALA A 15 13.16 -37.94 29.02
N LEU A 16 11.96 -37.76 29.57
CA LEU A 16 11.34 -38.65 30.55
C LEU A 16 9.86 -38.82 30.17
N GLY A 17 9.49 -40.06 29.85
CA GLY A 17 8.11 -40.47 29.68
C GLY A 17 7.55 -41.10 30.96
N PHE A 18 6.23 -41.02 31.14
CA PHE A 18 5.38 -41.93 31.93
C PHE A 18 3.98 -41.83 31.30
N ALA A 19 3.50 -42.90 30.66
CA ALA A 19 2.65 -43.95 31.23
C ALA A 19 1.27 -43.42 31.68
N GLY A 20 0.23 -43.80 30.94
CA GLY A 20 -1.15 -43.48 31.27
C GLY A 20 -1.73 -44.33 32.40
N LEU A 21 -2.85 -43.86 32.96
CA LEU A 21 -3.99 -44.67 33.38
C LEU A 21 -5.11 -43.73 33.87
N GLY A 22 -6.37 -44.12 33.64
CA GLY A 22 -7.48 -43.72 34.51
C GLY A 22 -8.50 -42.75 33.92
N ALA A 23 -9.35 -43.24 33.01
CA ALA A 23 -10.66 -42.64 32.79
C ALA A 23 -11.53 -42.90 34.04
N VAL A 24 -11.82 -41.86 34.81
CA VAL A 24 -12.85 -41.87 35.86
C VAL A 24 -14.05 -41.10 35.32
N MET A 25 -15.10 -41.84 34.96
CA MET A 25 -16.38 -41.28 34.51
C MET A 25 -17.21 -40.93 35.75
N VAL A 26 -17.18 -39.64 36.15
CA VAL A 26 -18.06 -39.10 37.20
C VAL A 26 -19.34 -38.62 36.53
N LEU A 27 -20.45 -39.31 36.76
CA LEU A 27 -21.81 -38.86 36.43
C LEU A 27 -22.20 -37.74 37.42
N GLY A 28 -21.84 -36.51 37.08
CA GLY A 28 -22.29 -35.28 37.76
C GLY A 28 -23.61 -34.80 37.16
N GLY A 29 -24.61 -34.58 38.03
CA GLY A 29 -25.99 -34.30 37.67
C GLY A 29 -26.24 -33.02 36.86
N CYS A 30 -27.35 -33.03 36.13
CA CYS A 30 -27.89 -31.88 35.43
C CYS A 30 -28.30 -30.79 36.43
N THR A 31 -27.47 -29.76 36.58
CA THR A 31 -27.92 -28.43 37.02
C THR A 31 -27.99 -27.53 35.80
N SER A 32 -29.18 -27.02 35.51
CA SER A 32 -29.46 -26.10 34.41
C SER A 32 -28.69 -24.78 34.62
N THR A 33 -27.48 -24.71 34.07
CA THR A 33 -26.74 -23.45 33.97
C THR A 33 -27.35 -22.64 32.84
N THR A 34 -28.05 -21.57 33.20
CA THR A 34 -28.52 -20.54 32.27
C THR A 34 -27.31 -19.98 31.52
N ALA A 35 -27.23 -20.22 30.21
CA ALA A 35 -26.22 -19.62 29.37
C ALA A 35 -26.36 -18.07 29.43
N PRO A 36 -25.27 -17.31 29.58
CA PRO A 36 -25.34 -15.86 29.43
C PRO A 36 -25.84 -15.56 28.01
N GLY A 37 -26.82 -14.66 27.94
CA GLY A 37 -27.54 -14.33 26.71
C GLY A 37 -26.56 -13.99 25.60
N ALA A 38 -26.75 -14.65 24.45
CA ALA A 38 -26.11 -14.23 23.21
C ALA A 38 -26.47 -12.76 22.99
N THR A 39 -25.48 -11.88 23.07
CA THR A 39 -25.57 -10.55 22.50
C THR A 39 -25.83 -10.74 21.01
N SER A 40 -27.08 -10.51 20.62
CA SER A 40 -27.47 -10.36 19.23
C SER A 40 -26.74 -9.15 18.68
N THR A 41 -25.60 -9.39 18.02
CA THR A 41 -24.97 -8.42 17.12
C THR A 41 -25.95 -8.19 15.98
N THR A 42 -26.66 -7.05 16.05
CA THR A 42 -27.35 -6.51 14.89
C THR A 42 -26.36 -6.48 13.73
N PRO A 43 -26.70 -7.00 12.54
CA PRO A 43 -25.84 -6.84 11.37
C PRO A 43 -25.57 -5.35 11.19
N ALA A 44 -24.30 -4.97 11.06
CA ALA A 44 -23.94 -3.59 10.75
C ALA A 44 -24.65 -3.20 9.44
N THR A 45 -25.66 -2.35 9.55
CA THR A 45 -26.31 -1.75 8.39
C THR A 45 -25.23 -1.00 7.60
N ALA A 46 -25.23 -1.16 6.27
CA ALA A 46 -24.31 -0.41 5.41
C ALA A 46 -24.42 1.09 5.69
N PRO A 47 -23.31 1.84 5.69
CA PRO A 47 -23.33 3.27 6.01
C PRO A 47 -24.25 4.00 5.04
N GLU A 48 -25.08 4.91 5.57
CA GLU A 48 -25.98 5.71 4.74
C GLU A 48 -25.20 6.77 3.95
N PRO A 49 -25.63 7.10 2.71
CA PRO A 49 -25.10 8.24 1.98
C PRO A 49 -25.20 9.55 2.78
N VAL A 50 -24.11 10.30 2.81
CA VAL A 50 -24.00 11.64 3.39
C VAL A 50 -24.27 12.66 2.29
N ALA A 51 -25.56 13.01 2.15
CA ALA A 51 -26.01 14.00 1.18
C ALA A 51 -25.72 15.44 1.65
N GLY A 52 -25.02 16.21 0.81
CA GLY A 52 -24.59 17.57 1.17
C GLY A 52 -23.49 17.58 2.23
N ALA A 53 -22.81 18.72 2.39
CA ALA A 53 -21.63 18.84 3.26
C ALA A 53 -22.01 18.79 4.75
N ALA A 54 -22.19 17.58 5.29
CA ALA A 54 -22.60 17.33 6.66
C ALA A 54 -21.46 17.61 7.65
N PRO A 55 -21.74 18.15 8.84
CA PRO A 55 -20.74 18.28 9.88
C PRO A 55 -20.29 16.89 10.35
N ALA A 56 -19.00 16.77 10.65
CA ALA A 56 -18.42 15.56 11.21
C ALA A 56 -17.44 15.89 12.35
N ALA A 57 -17.12 14.89 13.17
CA ALA A 57 -16.02 14.93 14.12
C ALA A 57 -15.15 13.67 13.96
N VAL A 58 -13.85 13.80 14.18
CA VAL A 58 -12.95 12.64 14.16
C VAL A 58 -13.10 11.83 15.46
N VAL A 59 -13.32 10.52 15.34
CA VAL A 59 -13.29 9.58 16.48
C VAL A 59 -11.89 9.01 16.63
N ASN A 60 -11.33 8.47 15.55
CA ASN A 60 -9.95 8.05 15.45
C ASN A 60 -9.46 8.08 13.99
N VAL A 61 -8.14 8.08 13.80
CA VAL A 61 -7.51 7.88 12.50
C VAL A 61 -6.90 6.48 12.45
N ILE A 62 -7.18 5.73 11.39
CA ILE A 62 -6.78 4.34 11.22
C ILE A 62 -5.39 4.28 10.58
N ASP A 63 -5.22 5.00 9.48
CA ASP A 63 -3.99 5.14 8.68
C ASP A 63 -4.01 6.48 7.89
N GLY A 64 -3.17 6.64 6.86
CA GLY A 64 -3.04 7.87 6.09
C GLY A 64 -4.20 8.21 5.14
N ASP A 65 -5.20 7.34 4.96
CA ASP A 65 -6.36 7.62 4.12
C ASP A 65 -7.70 7.08 4.64
N SER A 66 -7.71 6.52 5.86
CA SER A 66 -8.89 5.95 6.50
C SER A 66 -9.04 6.43 7.95
N ALA A 67 -10.28 6.65 8.38
CA ALA A 67 -10.61 7.16 9.71
C ALA A 67 -12.01 6.72 10.16
N ASN A 68 -12.26 6.71 11.47
CA ASN A 68 -13.62 6.67 12.00
C ASN A 68 -14.10 8.10 12.27
N LEU A 69 -15.22 8.49 11.67
CA LEU A 69 -15.84 9.80 11.86
C LEU A 69 -17.21 9.66 12.51
N GLU A 70 -17.55 10.57 13.41
CA GLU A 70 -18.92 10.76 13.87
C GLU A 70 -19.65 11.63 12.85
N ILE A 71 -20.65 11.07 12.16
CA ILE A 71 -21.48 11.75 11.15
C ILE A 71 -22.94 11.52 11.52
N GLY A 72 -23.71 12.59 11.72
CA GLY A 72 -25.13 12.47 12.07
C GLY A 72 -25.41 11.73 13.38
N GLY A 73 -24.43 11.66 14.29
CA GLY A 73 -24.52 10.95 15.57
C GLY A 73 -24.19 9.45 15.51
N ALA A 74 -23.67 8.96 14.38
CA ALA A 74 -23.16 7.60 14.24
C ALA A 74 -21.66 7.62 13.95
N GLU A 75 -20.91 6.67 14.55
CA GLU A 75 -19.52 6.39 14.17
C GLU A 75 -19.51 5.57 12.87
N ILE A 76 -18.84 6.09 11.85
CA ILE A 76 -18.74 5.50 10.51
C ILE A 76 -17.26 5.40 10.14
N GLU A 77 -16.83 4.21 9.71
CA GLU A 77 -15.53 4.02 9.09
C GLU A 77 -15.57 4.55 7.65
N VAL A 78 -14.65 5.47 7.34
CA VAL A 78 -14.59 6.16 6.04
C VAL A 78 -13.24 5.97 5.37
N ARG A 79 -13.25 5.99 4.03
CA ARG A 79 -12.07 6.03 3.16
C ARG A 79 -12.06 7.36 2.42
N ILE A 80 -10.97 8.13 2.57
CA ILE A 80 -10.81 9.42 1.90
C ILE A 80 -10.74 9.18 0.39
N ARG A 81 -11.67 9.76 -0.36
CA ARG A 81 -11.81 9.52 -1.79
C ARG A 81 -10.63 10.10 -2.58
N GLY A 82 -10.22 9.39 -3.63
CA GLY A 82 -9.30 9.90 -4.65
C GLY A 82 -7.81 9.81 -4.32
N ILE A 83 -7.45 9.37 -3.11
CA ILE A 83 -6.05 9.22 -2.70
C ILE A 83 -5.74 7.79 -2.28
N ASN A 84 -4.47 7.44 -2.24
CA ASN A 84 -3.92 6.23 -1.67
C ASN A 84 -2.70 6.60 -0.83
N ALA A 85 -2.84 6.53 0.48
CA ALA A 85 -1.75 6.88 1.37
C ALA A 85 -0.67 5.79 1.37
N ILE A 86 0.51 6.16 1.86
CA ILE A 86 1.51 5.15 2.24
C ILE A 86 0.91 4.25 3.33
N GLU A 87 1.03 2.94 3.15
CA GLU A 87 0.46 1.96 4.08
C GLU A 87 1.07 2.15 5.47
N ARG A 88 0.26 1.96 6.51
CA ARG A 88 0.64 2.28 7.89
C ARG A 88 1.95 1.62 8.35
N PHE A 89 2.18 0.38 7.91
CA PHE A 89 3.35 -0.41 8.32
C PHE A 89 4.51 -0.32 7.34
N ASP A 90 4.34 0.39 6.24
CA ASP A 90 5.42 0.71 5.33
C ASP A 90 6.25 1.87 5.87
N CYS A 91 7.44 2.02 5.33
CA CYS A 91 8.30 3.15 5.61
C CYS A 91 7.55 4.47 5.30
N GLY A 92 7.39 5.32 6.32
CA GLY A 92 6.65 6.59 6.22
C GLY A 92 5.15 6.50 6.52
N GLY A 93 4.61 5.31 6.77
CA GLY A 93 3.20 5.08 7.10
C GLY A 93 2.74 5.81 8.37
N ASP A 94 3.55 5.79 9.43
CA ASP A 94 3.26 6.55 10.66
C ASP A 94 3.18 8.06 10.40
N ALA A 95 4.07 8.59 9.55
CA ALA A 95 4.08 10.02 9.19
C ALA A 95 2.87 10.41 8.34
N ALA A 96 2.42 9.53 7.43
CA ALA A 96 1.19 9.72 6.68
C ALA A 96 -0.05 9.70 7.59
N THR A 97 -0.09 8.77 8.55
CA THR A 97 -1.14 8.68 9.57
C THR A 97 -1.18 9.93 10.45
N GLU A 98 -0.02 10.44 10.89
CA GLU A 98 0.10 11.68 11.64
C GLU A 98 -0.36 12.89 10.82
N ALA A 99 0.00 12.97 9.54
CA ALA A 99 -0.44 14.04 8.65
C ALA A 99 -1.97 14.08 8.52
N LEU A 100 -2.63 12.92 8.32
CA LEU A 100 -4.09 12.87 8.28
C LEU A 100 -4.69 13.26 9.64
N THR A 101 -4.11 12.77 10.74
CA THR A 101 -4.53 13.12 12.11
C THR A 101 -4.53 14.63 12.34
N LEU A 102 -3.46 15.31 11.93
CA LEU A 102 -3.35 16.77 12.07
C LEU A 102 -4.36 17.53 11.20
N LEU A 103 -4.67 17.03 10.00
CA LEU A 103 -5.67 17.64 9.13
C LEU A 103 -7.10 17.46 9.67
N LEU A 104 -7.39 16.32 10.28
CA LEU A 104 -8.71 16.01 10.84
C LEU A 104 -8.93 16.57 12.26
N ALA A 105 -7.88 16.99 12.96
CA ALA A 105 -7.98 17.57 14.29
C ALA A 105 -8.64 18.96 14.34
N GLY A 106 -8.94 19.57 13.19
CA GLY A 106 -9.55 20.90 13.11
C GLY A 106 -11.04 20.93 13.44
N ASP A 107 -11.49 22.03 14.04
CA ASP A 107 -12.91 22.33 14.19
C ASP A 107 -13.53 22.69 12.82
N ASN A 108 -14.77 22.25 12.54
CA ASN A 108 -15.46 22.33 11.24
C ASN A 108 -15.01 21.32 10.16
N LEU A 109 -15.02 20.03 10.48
CA LEU A 109 -15.03 19.02 9.42
C LEU A 109 -16.37 19.02 8.70
N LYS A 110 -16.31 19.01 7.37
CA LYS A 110 -17.46 18.78 6.49
C LYS A 110 -17.17 17.60 5.58
N VAL A 111 -18.15 16.70 5.49
CA VAL A 111 -18.03 15.44 4.77
C VAL A 111 -19.17 15.31 3.76
N THR A 112 -18.84 14.79 2.58
CA THR A 112 -19.81 14.33 1.57
C THR A 112 -19.41 12.94 1.11
N GLY A 113 -20.36 12.05 0.89
CA GLY A 113 -20.08 10.71 0.37
C GLY A 113 -21.36 9.95 0.07
N ASP A 114 -21.36 9.18 -1.01
CA ASP A 114 -22.55 8.53 -1.56
C ASP A 114 -22.30 7.10 -2.03
N GLU A 115 -21.06 6.64 -1.93
CA GLU A 115 -20.60 5.33 -2.41
C GLU A 115 -19.83 4.60 -1.32
N THR A 116 -19.80 3.28 -1.40
CA THR A 116 -18.96 2.43 -0.56
C THR A 116 -17.94 1.70 -1.41
N ASP A 117 -16.75 1.49 -0.87
CA ASP A 117 -15.78 0.61 -1.52
C ASP A 117 -16.15 -0.87 -1.36
N ARG A 118 -15.36 -1.76 -1.98
CA ARG A 118 -15.55 -3.22 -1.92
C ARG A 118 -15.46 -3.81 -0.50
N PHE A 119 -14.90 -3.06 0.44
CA PHE A 119 -14.75 -3.44 1.85
C PHE A 119 -15.89 -2.92 2.72
N GLY A 120 -16.81 -2.13 2.14
CA GLY A 120 -17.97 -1.57 2.83
C GLY A 120 -17.69 -0.24 3.55
N ARG A 121 -16.51 0.36 3.35
CA ARG A 121 -16.19 1.69 3.90
C ARG A 121 -16.88 2.77 3.07
N LEU A 122 -17.38 3.82 3.72
CA LEU A 122 -17.96 4.96 3.02
C LEU A 122 -16.86 5.78 2.34
N LEU A 123 -16.96 6.00 1.03
CA LEU A 123 -16.05 6.85 0.26
C LEU A 123 -16.44 8.31 0.41
N VAL A 124 -15.54 9.11 1.00
CA VAL A 124 -15.87 10.49 1.38
C VAL A 124 -14.88 11.51 0.85
N ASP A 125 -15.40 12.67 0.45
CA ASP A 125 -14.64 13.90 0.36
C ASP A 125 -14.72 14.63 1.72
N VAL A 126 -13.56 15.05 2.24
CA VAL A 126 -13.47 15.73 3.55
C VAL A 126 -12.85 17.10 3.38
N ARG A 127 -13.49 18.11 3.98
CA ARG A 127 -12.96 19.47 4.15
C ARG A 127 -12.79 19.81 5.61
N ALA A 128 -11.62 20.32 5.99
CA ALA A 128 -11.36 20.95 7.28
C ALA A 128 -11.35 22.47 7.09
N GLY A 129 -12.47 23.12 7.35
CA GLY A 129 -12.69 24.51 6.95
C GLY A 129 -12.56 24.69 5.42
N GLU A 130 -11.54 25.44 4.99
CA GLU A 130 -11.25 25.66 3.56
C GLU A 130 -10.28 24.65 2.94
N VAL A 131 -9.69 23.77 3.75
CA VAL A 131 -8.70 22.79 3.29
C VAL A 131 -9.43 21.55 2.78
N ASN A 132 -9.19 21.17 1.52
CA ASN A 132 -9.51 19.83 1.03
C ASN A 132 -8.46 18.85 1.58
N VAL A 133 -8.89 17.87 2.38
CA VAL A 133 -7.97 16.95 3.07
C VAL A 133 -7.19 16.09 2.08
N ALA A 134 -7.86 15.56 1.05
CA ALA A 134 -7.24 14.71 0.04
C ALA A 134 -6.15 15.46 -0.74
N GLU A 135 -6.46 16.67 -1.23
CA GLU A 135 -5.49 17.52 -1.93
C GLU A 135 -4.32 17.90 -1.03
N ARG A 136 -4.57 18.12 0.27
CA ARG A 136 -3.52 18.47 1.21
C ARG A 136 -2.60 17.29 1.52
N MET A 137 -3.13 16.07 1.62
CA MET A 137 -2.32 14.85 1.78
C MET A 137 -1.39 14.63 0.58
N VAL A 138 -1.90 14.82 -0.64
CA VAL A 138 -1.08 14.74 -1.87
C VAL A 138 -0.01 15.83 -1.91
N ALA A 139 -0.38 17.08 -1.64
CA ALA A 139 0.56 18.21 -1.67
C ALA A 139 1.67 18.10 -0.61
N LEU A 140 1.42 17.41 0.50
CA LEU A 140 2.42 17.11 1.52
C LEU A 140 3.28 15.89 1.19
N GLY A 141 2.96 15.16 0.13
CA GLY A 141 3.65 13.94 -0.26
C GLY A 141 3.38 12.77 0.68
N TRP A 142 2.19 12.67 1.28
CA TRP A 142 1.82 11.53 2.15
C TRP A 142 0.75 10.63 1.56
N ALA A 143 0.23 10.99 0.39
CA ALA A 143 -0.62 10.13 -0.41
C ALA A 143 -0.37 10.35 -1.90
N LEU A 144 -0.54 9.28 -2.66
CA LEU A 144 -0.65 9.31 -4.11
C LEU A 144 -2.10 9.64 -4.47
N GLY A 145 -2.32 10.47 -5.48
CA GLY A 145 -3.65 10.77 -6.00
C GLY A 145 -3.95 9.96 -7.25
N SER A 146 -5.20 9.56 -7.44
CA SER A 146 -5.63 8.90 -8.69
C SER A 146 -5.52 9.86 -9.89
N HIS A 147 -5.00 9.36 -11.02
CA HIS A 147 -4.90 10.13 -12.27
C HIS A 147 -6.23 10.30 -13.01
N GLY A 148 -7.31 9.60 -12.62
CA GLY A 148 -8.53 9.47 -13.43
C GLY A 148 -9.21 10.77 -13.87
N ASP A 149 -9.09 11.86 -13.12
CA ASP A 149 -9.57 13.20 -13.50
C ASP A 149 -8.45 14.25 -13.63
N GLY A 150 -7.19 13.82 -13.54
CA GLY A 150 -5.99 14.66 -13.61
C GLY A 150 -5.80 15.61 -12.41
N ARG A 151 -6.70 15.64 -11.42
CA ARG A 151 -6.72 16.69 -10.38
C ARG A 151 -5.46 16.73 -9.51
N TYR A 152 -4.79 15.59 -9.33
CA TYR A 152 -3.68 15.44 -8.41
C TYR A 152 -2.30 15.49 -9.09
N VAL A 153 -2.23 15.39 -10.41
CA VAL A 153 -0.95 15.22 -11.15
C VAL A 153 0.01 16.37 -10.87
N ALA A 154 -0.46 17.61 -10.95
CA ALA A 154 0.37 18.79 -10.69
C ALA A 154 0.88 18.83 -9.24
N ALA A 155 0.03 18.47 -8.27
CA ALA A 155 0.41 18.45 -6.86
C ALA A 155 1.42 17.33 -6.57
N MET A 156 1.23 16.14 -7.14
CA MET A 156 2.19 15.03 -7.01
C MET A 156 3.54 15.37 -7.62
N ARG A 157 3.58 15.95 -8.83
CA ARG A 157 4.82 16.41 -9.45
C ARG A 157 5.55 17.43 -8.60
N GLN A 158 4.82 18.42 -8.08
CA GLN A 158 5.42 19.42 -7.20
C GLN A 158 5.96 18.79 -5.91
N ALA A 159 5.23 17.84 -5.32
CA ALA A 159 5.68 17.12 -4.13
C ALA A 159 6.95 16.30 -4.41
N ALA A 160 7.01 15.62 -5.58
CA ALA A 160 8.19 14.89 -6.03
C ALA A 160 9.40 15.81 -6.27
N GLU A 161 9.22 16.89 -7.02
CA GLU A 161 10.28 17.87 -7.34
C GLU A 161 10.86 18.55 -6.10
N THR A 162 10.04 18.73 -5.05
CA THR A 162 10.45 19.39 -3.80
C THR A 162 10.87 18.40 -2.71
N GLY A 163 10.79 17.09 -2.96
CA GLY A 163 11.12 16.07 -1.99
C GLY A 163 10.20 16.08 -0.76
N ALA A 164 8.89 16.27 -0.95
CA ALA A 164 7.93 16.29 0.14
C ALA A 164 7.56 14.85 0.56
N GLY A 165 7.45 14.62 1.87
CA GLY A 165 6.96 13.35 2.43
C GLY A 165 7.67 12.11 1.86
N PHE A 166 6.90 11.14 1.37
CA PHE A 166 7.41 9.87 0.85
C PHE A 166 8.38 10.04 -0.33
N TRP A 167 8.30 11.14 -1.08
CA TRP A 167 9.14 11.39 -2.26
C TRP A 167 10.63 11.57 -1.96
N ALA A 168 11.00 11.85 -0.69
CA ALA A 168 12.39 12.00 -0.25
C ALA A 168 12.73 11.12 0.95
N LEU A 169 11.92 10.10 1.19
CA LEU A 169 12.11 9.19 2.32
C LEU A 169 13.28 8.27 2.06
N ASP A 170 14.09 8.03 3.08
CA ASP A 170 15.20 7.07 3.07
C ASP A 170 14.91 6.00 4.13
N CYS A 171 14.48 4.83 3.67
CA CYS A 171 13.96 3.75 4.49
C CYS A 171 15.05 2.83 5.02
N ASP A 172 16.18 2.79 4.33
CA ASP A 172 17.42 2.19 4.77
C ASP A 172 18.61 2.94 4.15
N PRO A 173 19.25 3.87 4.90
CA PRO A 173 20.37 4.65 4.38
C PRO A 173 21.61 3.80 4.06
N THR A 174 21.61 2.52 4.44
CA THR A 174 22.68 1.58 4.12
C THR A 174 22.46 0.87 2.80
N PHE A 175 21.24 0.89 2.28
CA PHE A 175 20.90 0.43 0.94
C PHE A 175 20.99 1.61 -0.02
N VAL A 176 21.68 1.42 -1.15
CA VAL A 176 21.75 2.43 -2.21
C VAL A 176 21.18 1.80 -3.47
N GLY A 177 19.90 2.04 -3.71
CA GLY A 177 19.23 1.65 -4.94
C GLY A 177 19.56 2.63 -6.06
N GLU A 178 20.11 2.13 -7.17
CA GLU A 178 20.50 2.96 -8.33
C GLU A 178 19.82 2.55 -9.64
N LEU A 179 18.88 1.59 -9.61
CA LEU A 179 18.06 1.27 -10.79
C LEU A 179 17.13 2.45 -11.13
N ASP A 180 16.83 2.61 -12.41
CA ASP A 180 15.91 3.64 -12.90
C ASP A 180 14.85 3.03 -13.83
N ILE A 181 13.80 3.81 -14.09
CA ILE A 181 12.75 3.48 -15.04
C ILE A 181 13.13 4.03 -16.42
N GLY A 182 13.24 3.17 -17.42
CA GLY A 182 13.50 3.54 -18.80
C GLY A 182 12.23 3.95 -19.54
N VAL A 183 12.02 3.35 -20.71
CA VAL A 183 10.79 3.51 -21.49
C VAL A 183 9.60 2.87 -20.77
N VAL A 184 8.46 3.54 -20.81
CA VAL A 184 7.16 2.98 -20.43
C VAL A 184 6.27 2.97 -21.66
N ALA A 185 5.86 1.78 -22.09
CA ALA A 185 4.86 1.58 -23.13
C ALA A 185 3.57 1.16 -22.44
N PHE A 186 2.61 2.08 -22.35
CA PHE A 186 1.34 1.86 -21.65
C PHE A 186 0.15 1.74 -22.61
N ASP A 187 0.25 2.29 -23.83
CA ASP A 187 -0.82 2.27 -24.84
C ASP A 187 -0.38 1.54 -26.13
N PRO A 188 -0.45 0.19 -26.16
CA PRO A 188 -0.12 -0.58 -27.35
C PRO A 188 -1.15 -0.40 -28.47
N ASP A 189 -0.73 -0.56 -29.74
CA ASP A 189 -1.62 -0.42 -30.89
C ASP A 189 -2.83 -1.37 -30.81
N GLY A 190 -4.04 -0.83 -30.83
CA GLY A 190 -5.27 -1.63 -30.84
C GLY A 190 -5.98 -1.63 -29.50
N ASN A 191 -6.45 -2.79 -29.04
CA ASN A 191 -7.11 -2.94 -27.74
C ASN A 191 -6.14 -3.65 -26.80
N ASP A 192 -5.74 -2.99 -25.71
CA ASP A 192 -4.70 -3.46 -24.80
C ASP A 192 -4.99 -4.86 -24.24
N ARG A 193 -6.26 -5.18 -24.04
CA ARG A 193 -6.69 -6.52 -23.59
C ARG A 193 -6.25 -7.65 -24.53
N ASP A 194 -6.06 -7.33 -25.81
CA ASP A 194 -5.60 -8.27 -26.82
C ASP A 194 -4.06 -8.24 -26.97
N ASN A 195 -3.39 -7.20 -26.44
CA ASN A 195 -1.97 -6.89 -26.63
C ASN A 195 -1.20 -6.64 -25.31
N LEU A 196 -1.59 -7.27 -24.20
CA LEU A 196 -1.02 -7.05 -22.86
C LEU A 196 0.50 -7.26 -22.77
N ALA A 197 1.08 -8.06 -23.66
CA ALA A 197 2.53 -8.25 -23.69
C ALA A 197 3.28 -7.06 -24.31
N GLU A 198 2.60 -6.19 -25.06
CA GLU A 198 3.16 -4.97 -25.65
C GLU A 198 3.13 -3.77 -24.69
N GLU A 199 2.38 -3.90 -23.59
CA GLU A 199 2.43 -3.01 -22.44
C GLU A 199 3.60 -3.40 -21.51
N TYR A 200 4.53 -2.48 -21.25
CA TYR A 200 5.72 -2.74 -20.45
C TYR A 200 6.35 -1.51 -19.78
N VAL A 201 7.12 -1.77 -18.74
CA VAL A 201 8.07 -0.84 -18.12
C VAL A 201 9.48 -1.39 -18.26
N GLU A 202 10.40 -0.58 -18.76
CA GLU A 202 11.83 -0.91 -18.80
C GLU A 202 12.50 -0.58 -17.47
N ILE A 203 13.23 -1.56 -16.90
CA ILE A 203 14.08 -1.36 -15.72
C ILE A 203 15.53 -1.28 -16.18
N VAL A 204 16.22 -0.21 -15.82
CA VAL A 204 17.56 0.14 -16.32
C VAL A 204 18.57 0.13 -15.20
N ASN A 205 19.77 -0.40 -15.46
CA ASN A 205 20.95 -0.16 -14.64
C ASN A 205 21.79 0.94 -15.31
N PRO A 206 21.70 2.20 -14.86
CA PRO A 206 22.45 3.31 -15.43
C PRO A 206 23.91 3.36 -14.98
N THR A 207 24.34 2.45 -14.10
CA THR A 207 25.63 2.52 -13.43
C THR A 207 26.73 1.77 -14.20
N THR A 208 27.93 1.79 -13.62
CA THR A 208 29.10 1.04 -14.13
C THR A 208 29.35 -0.28 -13.40
N ALA A 209 28.48 -0.62 -12.43
CA ALA A 209 28.55 -1.86 -11.65
C ALA A 209 27.28 -2.70 -11.90
N PRO A 210 27.35 -4.03 -11.80
CA PRO A 210 26.15 -4.86 -11.85
C PRO A 210 25.24 -4.54 -10.65
N LEU A 211 23.94 -4.45 -10.88
CA LEU A 211 22.93 -4.17 -9.86
C LEU A 211 21.94 -5.33 -9.74
N SER A 212 21.66 -5.72 -8.51
CA SER A 212 20.57 -6.66 -8.24
C SER A 212 19.24 -5.95 -8.25
N HIS A 213 18.23 -6.61 -8.82
CA HIS A 213 16.83 -6.18 -8.75
C HIS A 213 15.99 -7.12 -7.87
N GLU A 214 16.62 -7.97 -7.04
CA GLU A 214 15.91 -8.88 -6.14
C GLU A 214 15.11 -8.10 -5.10
N GLY A 215 13.80 -8.36 -5.01
CA GLY A 215 12.94 -7.79 -3.97
C GLY A 215 12.57 -6.32 -4.18
N TRP A 216 13.00 -5.71 -5.28
CA TRP A 216 12.54 -4.39 -5.70
C TRP A 216 11.05 -4.45 -6.04
N THR A 217 10.33 -3.35 -5.90
CA THR A 217 8.90 -3.27 -6.17
C THR A 217 8.59 -2.27 -7.26
N LEU A 218 7.90 -2.72 -8.30
CA LEU A 218 7.30 -1.87 -9.32
C LEU A 218 5.80 -1.74 -9.03
N ARG A 219 5.28 -0.52 -8.96
CA ARG A 219 3.87 -0.29 -8.64
C ARG A 219 3.30 0.97 -9.29
N ASP A 220 1.98 1.06 -9.31
CA ASP A 220 1.24 2.28 -9.63
C ASP A 220 0.78 3.03 -8.35
N GLU A 221 -0.03 4.08 -8.52
CA GLU A 221 -0.65 4.80 -7.40
C GLU A 221 -1.71 4.00 -6.62
N THR A 222 -2.14 2.86 -7.12
CA THR A 222 -3.25 2.09 -6.56
C THR A 222 -2.78 1.14 -5.47
N THR A 223 -3.74 0.42 -4.88
CA THR A 223 -3.49 -0.67 -3.92
C THR A 223 -3.38 -2.04 -4.61
N GLY A 224 -3.60 -2.12 -5.92
CA GLY A 224 -3.75 -3.38 -6.65
C GLY A 224 -2.48 -3.85 -7.35
N HIS A 225 -1.76 -2.94 -8.00
CA HIS A 225 -0.62 -3.28 -8.86
C HIS A 225 0.70 -3.07 -8.13
N HIS A 226 1.12 -4.08 -7.36
CA HIS A 226 2.37 -4.07 -6.59
C HIS A 226 3.16 -5.34 -6.96
N PHE A 227 4.18 -5.19 -7.80
CA PHE A 227 4.92 -6.32 -8.34
C PHE A 227 6.33 -6.39 -7.75
N THR A 228 6.58 -7.42 -6.94
CA THR A 228 7.93 -7.71 -6.44
C THR A 228 8.76 -8.39 -7.53
N LEU A 229 9.87 -7.77 -7.88
CA LEU A 229 10.79 -8.25 -8.91
C LEU A 229 11.58 -9.47 -8.39
N PRO A 230 11.73 -10.53 -9.20
CA PRO A 230 12.42 -11.75 -8.79
C PRO A 230 13.93 -11.51 -8.64
N ALA A 231 14.63 -12.48 -8.06
CA ALA A 231 16.08 -12.44 -7.97
C ALA A 231 16.72 -12.41 -9.37
N GLY A 232 17.67 -11.50 -9.55
CA GLY A 232 18.43 -11.36 -10.78
C GLY A 232 19.39 -10.19 -10.72
N THR A 233 20.09 -9.94 -11.82
CA THR A 233 21.12 -8.91 -11.92
C THR A 233 21.08 -8.29 -13.31
N ILE A 234 21.11 -6.96 -13.34
CA ILE A 234 21.27 -6.20 -14.59
C ILE A 234 22.73 -5.79 -14.67
N GLU A 235 23.38 -6.17 -15.77
CA GLU A 235 24.76 -5.75 -16.07
C GLU A 235 24.86 -4.22 -16.26
N PRO A 236 26.06 -3.63 -16.13
CA PRO A 236 26.28 -2.20 -16.33
C PRO A 236 25.72 -1.67 -17.65
N GLY A 237 24.86 -0.64 -17.60
CA GLY A 237 24.22 -0.06 -18.78
C GLY A 237 23.15 -0.95 -19.44
N GLY A 238 22.82 -2.09 -18.85
CA GLY A 238 21.79 -3.01 -19.34
C GLY A 238 20.39 -2.62 -18.88
N SER A 239 19.40 -3.33 -19.42
CA SER A 239 17.99 -3.23 -19.01
C SER A 239 17.25 -4.54 -19.28
N TYR A 240 16.04 -4.66 -18.72
CA TYR A 240 15.05 -5.67 -19.10
C TYR A 240 13.64 -5.07 -19.02
N LEU A 241 12.68 -5.74 -19.65
CA LEU A 241 11.30 -5.29 -19.75
C LEU A 241 10.40 -6.06 -18.78
N VAL A 242 9.65 -5.34 -17.96
CA VAL A 242 8.56 -5.87 -17.15
C VAL A 242 7.28 -5.70 -17.94
N ARG A 243 6.71 -6.80 -18.44
CA ARG A 243 5.55 -6.86 -19.33
C ARG A 243 4.32 -7.31 -18.56
N SER A 244 3.18 -6.66 -18.81
CA SER A 244 1.94 -6.95 -18.10
C SER A 244 1.39 -8.35 -18.40
N GLY A 245 1.33 -8.73 -19.67
CA GLY A 245 0.69 -9.96 -20.11
C GLY A 245 1.43 -11.26 -19.76
N THR A 246 0.97 -12.35 -20.36
CA THR A 246 1.57 -13.68 -20.21
C THR A 246 2.72 -13.91 -21.19
N GLY A 247 3.75 -14.63 -20.77
CA GLY A 247 4.86 -15.05 -21.61
C GLY A 247 5.86 -15.91 -20.85
N GLN A 248 6.95 -16.30 -21.50
CA GLN A 248 8.04 -17.00 -20.81
C GLN A 248 9.10 -15.99 -20.40
N SER A 249 9.28 -15.79 -19.10
CA SER A 249 10.31 -14.89 -18.58
C SER A 249 11.72 -15.41 -18.87
N ASP A 250 12.62 -14.49 -19.22
CA ASP A 250 14.03 -14.71 -19.50
C ASP A 250 14.89 -13.54 -19.00
N ALA A 251 16.11 -13.38 -19.53
CA ALA A 251 17.02 -12.32 -19.10
C ALA A 251 16.62 -10.92 -19.59
N GLU A 252 15.80 -10.83 -20.64
CA GLU A 252 15.38 -9.56 -21.26
C GLU A 252 13.93 -9.22 -20.93
N ASN A 253 13.12 -10.20 -20.52
CA ASN A 253 11.69 -10.02 -20.29
C ASN A 253 11.24 -10.73 -19.00
N LEU A 254 10.51 -9.99 -18.17
CA LEU A 254 9.72 -10.49 -17.06
C LEU A 254 8.24 -10.33 -17.40
N TYR A 255 7.47 -11.41 -17.39
CA TYR A 255 6.02 -11.37 -17.60
C TYR A 255 5.30 -11.43 -16.25
N LEU A 256 4.39 -10.48 -16.00
CA LEU A 256 3.59 -10.39 -14.77
C LEU A 256 2.42 -11.39 -14.75
N GLU A 257 2.10 -11.98 -15.89
CA GLU A 257 0.99 -12.94 -16.06
C GLU A 257 -0.38 -12.33 -15.76
N GLU A 258 -0.52 -11.02 -15.93
CA GLU A 258 -1.79 -10.32 -15.73
C GLU A 258 -2.79 -10.62 -16.86
N SER A 259 -4.07 -10.59 -16.49
CA SER A 259 -5.19 -10.85 -17.40
C SER A 259 -5.93 -9.58 -17.84
N PHE A 260 -5.47 -8.42 -17.35
CA PHE A 260 -5.98 -7.09 -17.67
C PHE A 260 -4.81 -6.11 -17.80
N PRO A 261 -5.00 -4.96 -18.49
CA PRO A 261 -3.99 -3.91 -18.56
C PRO A 261 -3.63 -3.44 -17.16
N VAL A 262 -2.33 -3.32 -16.92
CA VAL A 262 -1.76 -2.84 -15.67
C VAL A 262 -1.59 -1.34 -15.74
N TRP A 263 -1.10 -0.84 -16.88
CA TRP A 263 -0.79 0.55 -17.11
C TRP A 263 -1.98 1.23 -17.82
N SER A 264 -2.22 2.50 -17.53
CA SER A 264 -3.44 3.22 -17.89
C SER A 264 -3.20 4.21 -19.03
N ASN A 265 -3.95 4.06 -20.13
CA ASN A 265 -3.98 5.03 -21.24
C ASN A 265 -4.50 6.42 -20.84
N GLN A 266 -5.10 6.54 -19.66
CA GLN A 266 -5.54 7.82 -19.08
C GLN A 266 -4.44 8.52 -18.26
N GLY A 267 -3.21 8.02 -18.32
CA GLY A 267 -2.11 8.46 -17.47
C GLY A 267 -2.14 7.82 -16.08
N GLU A 268 -0.98 7.84 -15.42
CA GLU A 268 -0.71 7.23 -14.12
C GLU A 268 0.67 7.66 -13.57
N THR A 269 1.02 7.20 -12.37
CA THR A 269 2.40 7.21 -11.88
C THR A 269 2.97 5.81 -11.76
N VAL A 270 4.07 5.54 -12.47
CA VAL A 270 4.90 4.34 -12.25
C VAL A 270 5.96 4.65 -11.20
N LEU A 271 6.06 3.81 -10.17
CA LEU A 271 7.00 3.93 -9.06
C LEU A 271 7.89 2.69 -8.98
N LEU A 272 9.19 2.92 -8.77
CA LEU A 272 10.17 1.88 -8.48
C LEU A 272 10.73 2.10 -7.08
N LEU A 273 10.49 1.12 -6.21
CA LEU A 273 10.96 1.10 -4.83
C LEU A 273 12.03 0.03 -4.66
N ASP A 274 13.02 0.31 -3.84
CA ASP A 274 13.99 -0.69 -3.43
C ASP A 274 13.41 -1.69 -2.39
N PRO A 275 14.15 -2.74 -2.00
CA PRO A 275 13.68 -3.72 -1.03
C PRO A 275 13.42 -3.16 0.38
N SER A 276 13.92 -1.97 0.70
CA SER A 276 13.65 -1.28 1.97
C SER A 276 12.37 -0.43 1.92
N GLY A 277 11.79 -0.24 0.73
CA GLY A 277 10.63 0.63 0.50
C GLY A 277 11.01 2.07 0.18
N THR A 278 12.29 2.38 -0.05
CA THR A 278 12.72 3.70 -0.50
C THR A 278 12.32 3.89 -1.96
N LEU A 279 11.71 5.02 -2.28
CA LEU A 279 11.45 5.39 -3.67
C LEU A 279 12.78 5.71 -4.37
N VAL A 280 13.07 4.99 -5.45
CA VAL A 280 14.29 5.19 -6.25
C VAL A 280 13.98 5.96 -7.54
N ALA A 281 12.88 5.63 -8.20
CA ALA A 281 12.48 6.30 -9.44
C ALA A 281 10.96 6.41 -9.56
N ALA A 282 10.51 7.47 -10.24
CA ALA A 282 9.11 7.69 -10.59
C ALA A 282 8.98 8.19 -12.04
N ARG A 283 7.88 7.81 -12.71
CA ARG A 283 7.47 8.35 -14.02
C ARG A 283 6.00 8.73 -13.96
N PHE A 284 5.70 9.98 -14.31
CA PHE A 284 4.32 10.49 -14.44
C PHE A 284 3.91 10.41 -15.91
N LEU A 285 3.03 9.48 -16.24
CA LEU A 285 2.51 9.28 -17.58
C LEU A 285 1.32 10.21 -17.82
N GLU A 286 1.32 10.86 -18.98
CA GLU A 286 0.18 11.65 -19.44
C GLU A 286 -0.76 10.78 -20.27
N PRO A 287 -2.05 11.14 -20.38
CA PRO A 287 -2.96 10.45 -21.28
C PRO A 287 -2.44 10.42 -22.72
N SER A 288 -2.62 9.29 -23.40
CA SER A 288 -2.28 9.11 -24.83
C SER A 288 -3.42 9.45 -25.79
#